data_AF-A0A316A786-F1
#
_entry.id   AF-A0A316A786-F1
#
_cell.length_a   1.000
_cell.length_b   1.000
_cell.length_c   1.000
_cell.angle_alpha   90.00
_cell.angle_beta   90.00
_cell.angle_gamma   90.00
#
_symmetry.space_group_name_H-M   'P 1'
#
loop_
_entity.id
_entity.type
_entity.pdbx_description
1 polymer ?
#
loop_
_entity_poly.entity_id
_entity_poly.type
_entity_poly.pdbx_seq_one_letter_code
_entity_poly.pdbx_strand_id
1 'polypeptide(L)'
;MNLLLRIEGEQEAYLRFARDFAVPFTNNQAERDLREVKLRRKVSGCLRTVKGLETFKAICSYLPTAARQERASLVVLREPFEGRVWISPLATG
;
A
#
# COMPACT_ATOMS: atom_id res chain seq x y z
N MET A 1 15.63 -2.59 22.38
CA MET A 1 14.70 -1.56 21.86
C MET A 1 13.47 -1.61 22.76
N ASN A 2 13.25 -0.58 23.57
CA ASN A 2 12.19 -0.58 24.59
C ASN A 2 10.95 0.11 24.01
N LEU A 3 9.81 -0.60 24.00
CA LEU A 3 8.55 -0.10 23.45
C LEU A 3 8.09 1.19 24.17
N LEU A 4 8.30 1.26 25.48
CA LEU A 4 7.92 2.42 26.30
C LEU A 4 8.65 3.68 25.83
N LEU A 5 9.98 3.60 25.68
CA LEU A 5 10.79 4.74 25.22
C LEU A 5 10.41 5.20 23.81
N ARG A 6 9.95 4.29 22.94
CA ARG A 6 9.49 4.63 21.59
C ARG A 6 8.12 5.33 21.62
N ILE A 7 7.22 4.89 22.49
CA ILE A 7 5.91 5.54 22.64
C ILE A 7 6.08 6.92 23.27
N GLU A 8 6.94 7.08 24.27
CA GLU A 8 7.25 8.38 24.87
C GLU A 8 7.82 9.37 23.83
N GLY A 9 8.73 8.92 22.97
CA GLY A 9 9.30 9.77 21.91
C GLY A 9 8.33 10.16 20.79
N GLU A 10 7.26 9.39 20.57
CA GLU A 10 6.34 9.52 19.43
C GLU A 10 4.86 9.61 19.87
N GLN A 11 4.62 10.02 21.12
CA GLN A 11 3.30 9.94 21.76
C GLN A 11 2.22 10.68 20.96
N GLU A 12 2.58 11.81 20.34
CA GLU A 12 1.67 12.58 19.49
C GLU A 12 1.17 11.79 18.28
N ALA A 13 2.04 11.00 17.65
CA ALA A 13 1.69 10.17 16.51
C ALA A 13 0.78 9.01 16.94
N TYR A 14 1.09 8.38 18.07
CA TYR A 14 0.28 7.28 18.63
C TYR A 14 -1.12 7.73 19.06
N LEU A 15 -1.26 8.94 19.61
CA LEU A 15 -2.54 9.48 20.09
C LEU A 15 -3.26 10.35 19.04
N ARG A 16 -2.76 10.41 17.80
CA ARG A 16 -3.33 11.28 16.76
C ARG A 16 -4.81 11.00 16.49
N PHE A 17 -5.24 9.75 16.54
CA PHE A 17 -6.65 9.36 16.37
C PHE A 17 -7.61 10.01 17.38
N ALA A 18 -7.11 10.44 18.54
CA ALA A 18 -7.91 11.08 19.58
C ALA A 18 -8.14 12.58 19.32
N ARG A 19 -7.32 13.20 18.45
CA ARG A 19 -7.39 14.63 18.10
C ARG A 19 -7.83 14.86 16.65
N ASP A 20 -7.52 13.93 15.75
CA ASP A 20 -7.79 13.98 14.32
C ASP A 20 -8.65 12.76 13.93
N PHE A 21 -9.97 12.98 13.80
CA PHE A 21 -10.93 11.92 13.48
C PHE A 21 -10.82 11.39 12.04
N ALA A 22 -10.03 12.03 11.18
CA ALA A 22 -9.69 11.47 9.87
C ALA A 22 -8.70 10.30 9.99
N VAL A 23 -8.00 10.18 11.13
CA VAL A 23 -7.08 9.09 11.42
C VAL A 23 -7.83 7.97 12.15
N PRO A 24 -7.94 6.76 11.57
CA PRO A 24 -8.57 5.63 12.24
C PRO A 24 -7.79 5.24 13.51
N PHE A 25 -8.51 4.77 14.53
CA PHE A 25 -7.89 4.21 15.75
C PHE A 25 -7.00 3.00 15.47
N THR A 26 -7.32 2.21 14.44
CA THR A 26 -6.62 0.96 14.12
C THR A 26 -5.61 1.13 13.00
N ASN A 27 -4.46 0.46 13.09
CA ASN A 27 -3.48 0.41 11.99
C ASN A 27 -3.83 -0.61 10.89
N ASN A 28 -5.01 -1.25 10.95
CA ASN A 28 -5.39 -2.39 10.10
C ASN A 28 -5.17 -2.14 8.60
N GLN A 29 -5.44 -0.93 8.13
CA GLN A 29 -5.24 -0.56 6.72
C GLN A 29 -3.74 -0.59 6.36
N ALA A 30 -2.90 0.06 7.17
CA ALA A 30 -1.46 0.07 6.97
C ALA A 30 -0.85 -1.35 7.05
N GLU A 31 -1.34 -2.20 7.95
CA GLU A 31 -0.89 -3.60 8.03
C GLU A 31 -1.27 -4.42 6.79
N ARG A 32 -2.49 -4.22 6.27
CA ARG A 32 -2.94 -4.87 5.02
C ARG A 32 -2.07 -4.45 3.85
N ASP A 33 -1.78 -3.15 3.73
CA ASP A 33 -0.94 -2.60 2.66
C ASP A 33 0.49 -3.17 2.72
N LEU A 34 1.03 -3.40 3.93
CA LEU A 34 2.35 -4.03 4.11
C LEU A 34 2.34 -5.57 3.95
N ARG A 35 1.17 -6.20 4.05
CA ARG A 35 1.04 -7.66 4.04
C ARG A 35 1.50 -8.26 2.72
N GLU A 36 1.24 -7.59 1.60
CA GLU A 36 1.65 -8.06 0.27
C GLU A 36 3.17 -8.19 0.16
N VAL A 37 3.92 -7.22 0.72
CA VAL A 37 5.39 -7.25 0.77
C VAL A 37 5.87 -8.44 1.58
N LYS A 38 5.27 -8.66 2.75
CA LYS A 38 5.64 -9.79 3.64
C LYS A 38 5.28 -11.14 3.01
N LEU A 39 4.13 -11.23 2.35
CA LEU A 39 3.69 -12.42 1.62
C LEU A 39 4.63 -12.73 0.45
N ARG A 40 5.00 -11.73 -0.35
CA ARG A 40 5.97 -11.86 -1.46
C ARG A 40 7.30 -12.40 -0.95
N ARG A 41 7.81 -11.87 0.16
CA ARG A 41 9.06 -12.34 0.78
C ARG A 41 8.94 -13.78 1.28
N LYS A 42 7.81 -14.14 1.90
CA LYS A 42 7.57 -15.48 2.44
C LYS A 42 7.46 -16.54 1.34
N VAL A 43 6.71 -16.26 0.27
CA VAL A 43 6.37 -17.25 -0.76
C VAL A 43 7.37 -17.26 -1.92
N SER A 44 7.85 -16.10 -2.34
CA SER A 44 8.63 -15.95 -3.57
C SER A 44 10.03 -15.36 -3.33
N GLY A 45 10.46 -15.27 -2.07
CA GLY A 45 11.78 -14.76 -1.67
C GLY A 45 11.92 -13.23 -1.75
N CYS A 46 13.11 -12.73 -1.45
CA CYS A 46 13.43 -11.30 -1.45
C CYS A 46 13.65 -10.75 -2.86
N LEU A 47 13.25 -9.50 -3.09
CA LEU A 47 13.57 -8.73 -4.29
C LEU A 47 15.06 -8.36 -4.26
N ARG A 48 15.82 -8.85 -5.25
CA ARG A 48 17.28 -8.66 -5.30
C ARG A 48 17.73 -7.49 -6.16
N THR A 49 16.80 -6.84 -6.87
CA THR A 49 17.09 -5.72 -7.77
C THR A 49 16.12 -4.58 -7.52
N VAL A 50 16.61 -3.34 -7.64
CA VAL A 50 15.78 -2.13 -7.54
C VAL A 50 14.69 -2.15 -8.62
N LYS A 51 15.02 -2.57 -9.85
CA LYS A 51 14.05 -2.73 -10.94
C LYS A 51 12.91 -3.68 -10.58
N GLY A 52 13.22 -4.82 -9.96
CA GLY A 52 12.22 -5.77 -9.50
C GLY A 52 11.34 -5.18 -8.40
N LEU A 53 11.93 -4.39 -7.49
CA LEU A 53 11.20 -3.68 -6.44
C LEU A 53 10.23 -2.64 -7.01
N GLU A 54 10.68 -1.81 -7.95
CA GLU A 54 9.82 -0.81 -8.58
C GLU A 54 8.68 -1.45 -9.36
N THR A 55 8.95 -2.55 -10.08
CA THR A 55 7.92 -3.29 -10.81
C THR A 55 6.88 -3.87 -9.84
N PHE A 56 7.33 -4.46 -8.72
CA PHE A 56 6.45 -4.99 -7.69
C PHE A 56 5.61 -3.89 -7.04
N LYS A 57 6.24 -2.77 -6.68
CA LYS A 57 5.58 -1.58 -6.12
C LYS A 57 4.51 -1.05 -7.07
N ALA A 58 4.79 -0.96 -8.37
CA ALA A 58 3.82 -0.50 -9.36
C ALA A 58 2.58 -1.40 -9.42
N ILE A 59 2.76 -2.72 -9.42
CA ILE A 59 1.62 -3.67 -9.46
C ILE A 59 0.80 -3.58 -8.16
N CYS A 60 1.49 -3.60 -7.01
CA CYS A 60 0.86 -3.55 -5.68
C CYS A 60 0.22 -2.21 -5.36
N SER A 61 0.60 -1.11 -6.00
CA SER A 61 -0.11 0.16 -5.88
C SER A 61 -1.27 0.27 -6.88
N TYR A 62 -1.09 -0.22 -8.10
CA TYR A 62 -2.05 -0.06 -9.20
C TYR A 62 -3.35 -0.84 -8.97
N LEU A 63 -3.26 -2.12 -8.58
CA LEU A 63 -4.44 -2.97 -8.44
C LEU A 63 -5.36 -2.57 -7.26
N PRO A 64 -4.87 -2.26 -6.05
CA PRO A 64 -5.73 -1.77 -4.98
C PRO A 64 -6.32 -0.40 -5.28
N THR A 65 -5.61 0.45 -6.03
CA THR A 65 -6.14 1.76 -6.46
C THR A 65 -7.32 1.58 -7.43
N ALA A 66 -7.21 0.64 -8.36
CA ALA A 66 -8.32 0.26 -9.25
C ALA A 66 -9.53 -0.27 -8.47
N ALA A 67 -9.28 -1.18 -7.54
CA ALA A 67 -10.33 -1.77 -6.70
C ALA A 67 -11.06 -0.72 -5.86
N ARG A 68 -10.35 0.29 -5.34
CA ARG A 68 -10.96 1.43 -4.61
C ARG A 68 -11.86 2.31 -5.48
N GLN A 69 -11.70 2.25 -6.79
CA GLN A 69 -12.56 2.94 -7.76
C GLN A 69 -13.53 1.97 -8.45
N GLU A 70 -13.85 0.86 -7.79
CA GLU A 70 -14.84 -0.14 -8.23
C GLU A 70 -14.53 -0.76 -9.60
N ARG A 71 -13.26 -0.71 -10.03
CA ARG A 71 -12.80 -1.39 -11.24
C ARG A 71 -12.32 -2.79 -10.93
N ALA A 72 -12.73 -3.74 -11.78
CA ALA A 72 -12.28 -5.12 -11.69
C ALA A 72 -10.77 -5.23 -11.97
N SER A 73 -10.01 -5.77 -11.02
CA SER A 73 -8.54 -5.85 -11.10
C SER A 73 -8.03 -6.58 -12.36
N LEU A 74 -8.75 -7.62 -12.82
CA LEU A 74 -8.37 -8.36 -14.04
C LEU A 74 -8.56 -7.54 -15.31
N VAL A 75 -9.57 -6.67 -15.36
CA VAL A 75 -9.80 -5.78 -16.49
C VAL A 75 -8.65 -4.78 -16.56
N VAL A 76 -8.37 -4.12 -15.44
CA VAL A 76 -7.33 -3.10 -15.34
C VAL A 76 -5.92 -3.67 -15.56
N LEU A 77 -5.67 -4.93 -15.20
CA LEU A 77 -4.41 -5.61 -15.49
C LEU A 77 -4.26 -5.98 -16.97
N ARG A 78 -5.38 -6.27 -17.67
CA ARG A 78 -5.39 -6.66 -19.07
C ARG A 78 -5.22 -5.46 -20.00
N GLU A 79 -5.91 -4.37 -19.70
CA GLU A 79 -5.96 -3.16 -20.53
C GLU A 79 -4.58 -2.73 -21.06
N PRO A 80 -3.50 -2.64 -20.24
CA PRO A 80 -2.18 -2.22 -20.72
C PRO A 80 -1.61 -3.10 -21.84
N PHE A 81 -1.94 -4.40 -21.86
CA PHE A 81 -1.52 -5.33 -22.92
C PHE A 81 -2.31 -5.14 -24.22
N GLU A 82 -3.45 -4.47 -24.16
CA GLU A 82 -4.30 -4.12 -25.30
C GLU A 82 -4.02 -2.69 -25.82
N GLY A 83 -3.00 -2.03 -25.28
CA GLY A 83 -2.66 -0.65 -25.63
C GLY A 83 -3.58 0.41 -25.00
N ARG A 84 -4.46 0.02 -24.08
CA ARG A 84 -5.32 0.93 -23.32
C ARG A 84 -4.82 0.97 -21.88
N VAL A 85 -4.41 2.12 -21.34
CA VAL A 85 -3.98 2.16 -19.94
C VAL A 85 -5.02 2.91 -19.13
N TRP A 86 -5.60 2.25 -18.15
CA TRP A 86 -6.39 2.96 -17.16
C TRP A 86 -5.48 3.78 -16.26
N ILE A 87 -5.78 5.07 -16.16
CA ILE A 87 -5.09 5.99 -15.27
C ILE A 87 -6.10 6.42 -14.21
N SER A 88 -5.74 6.25 -12.95
CA SER A 88 -6.57 6.73 -11.84
C SER A 88 -6.72 8.26 -11.96
N PRO A 89 -7.94 8.81 -11.90
CA PRO A 89 -8.16 10.26 -11.88
C PRO A 89 -7.44 10.96 -10.71
N LEU A 90 -7.13 10.22 -9.63
CA LEU A 90 -6.37 10.70 -8.48
C LEU A 90 -4.85 10.78 -8.74
N ALA A 91 -4.36 10.17 -9.82
CA ALA A 91 -2.96 10.23 -10.23
C ALA A 91 -2.66 11.43 -11.14
N THR A 92 -3.68 12.19 -11.57
CA THR A 92 -3.55 13.37 -12.44
C THR A 92 -3.55 14.70 -11.65
N GLY A 93 -3.14 14.66 -10.37
CA GLY A 93 -3.01 15.83 -9.50
C GLY A 93 -1.58 16.34 -9.41
#